data_AF-A0A947RGU7-F1
#
_entry.id   AF-A0A947RGU7-F1
#
_cell.length_a   1.000
_cell.length_b   1.000
_cell.length_c   1.000
_cell.angle_alpha   90.00
_cell.angle_beta   90.00
_cell.angle_gamma   90.00
#
_symmetry.space_group_name_H-M   'P 1'
#
loop_
_entity.id
_entity.type
_entity.pdbx_description
1 polymer ?
#
loop_
_entity_poly.entity_id
_entity_poly.type
_entity_poly.pdbx_seq_one_letter_code
_entity_poly.pdbx_strand_id
1 'polypeptide(L)' 'MPEQTPMVKQYLSIKEKHQDAILFFRLGDFYEMFYKDAEVASRELDLVLTGRGAEENRMPMCGIPYHASQNYIARLIDKG' A
#
# COMPACT_ATOMS: atom_id res chain seq x y z
N MET A 1 6.03 21.96 1.14
CA MET A 1 5.55 20.56 1.32
C MET A 1 4.55 20.30 0.22
N PRO A 2 4.71 19.29 -0.64
CA PRO A 2 3.74 19.03 -1.68
C PRO A 2 2.38 18.84 -1.02
N GLU A 3 1.39 19.58 -1.50
CA GLU A 3 0.03 19.55 -0.97
C GLU A 3 -0.46 18.11 -1.04
N GLN A 4 -0.60 17.45 0.11
CA GLN A 4 -1.02 16.06 0.15
C GLN A 4 -2.38 15.95 -0.54
N THR A 5 -2.45 15.16 -1.61
CA THR A 5 -3.69 14.94 -2.33
C THR A 5 -4.77 14.44 -1.36
N PRO A 6 -6.07 14.71 -1.61
CA PRO A 6 -7.15 14.24 -0.73
C PRO A 6 -7.07 12.74 -0.41
N MET A 7 -6.66 11.94 -1.39
CA MET A 7 -6.48 10.49 -1.23
C MET A 7 -5.32 10.14 -0.28
N VAL A 8 -4.18 10.83 -0.39
CA VAL A 8 -3.03 10.61 0.51
C VAL A 8 -3.39 11.03 1.94
N LYS A 9 -4.10 12.15 2.12
CA LYS A 9 -4.59 12.58 3.43
C LYS A 9 -5.49 11.53 4.07
N GLN A 10 -6.41 10.94 3.28
CA GLN A 10 -7.28 9.88 3.76
C GLN A 10 -6.50 8.62 4.14
N TYR A 11 -5.54 8.20 3.30
CA TYR A 11 -4.68 7.05 3.60
C TYR A 11 -3.92 7.23 4.90
N LEU A 12 -3.25 8.37 5.07
CA LEU A 12 -2.46 8.66 6.28
C LEU A 12 -3.33 8.75 7.52
N SER A 13 -4.51 9.37 7.45
CA SER A 13 -5.44 9.43 8.59
C SER A 13 -5.93 8.06 9.05
N ILE A 14 -6.11 7.10 8.14
CA ILE A 14 -6.44 5.72 8.49
C ILE A 14 -5.20 5.02 9.04
N LYS A 15 -4.04 5.19 8.40
CA LYS A 15 -2.79 4.57 8.79
C LYS A 15 -2.32 5.01 10.18
N GLU A 16 -2.57 6.25 10.57
CA GLU A 16 -2.28 6.77 11.92
C GLU A 16 -2.96 5.96 13.02
N LYS A 17 -4.10 5.34 12.74
CA LYS A 17 -4.85 4.47 13.67
C LYS A 17 -4.37 3.01 13.66
N HIS A 18 -3.56 2.63 12.67
CA HIS A 18 -3.12 1.27 12.40
C HIS A 18 -1.63 1.25 12.00
N GLN A 19 -0.78 1.83 12.84
CA GLN A 19 0.64 2.05 12.50
C GLN A 19 1.43 0.74 12.37
N ASP A 20 0.98 -0.30 13.06
CA ASP A 20 1.55 -1.64 13.16
C ASP A 20 1.01 -2.64 12.12
N ALA A 21 -0.04 -2.28 11.37
CA ALA A 21 -0.67 -3.16 10.38
C ALA A 21 -0.47 -2.65 8.95
N ILE A 22 -0.33 -3.56 7.98
CA ILE A 22 -0.28 -3.19 6.55
C ILE A 22 -1.68 -2.75 6.10
N LEU A 23 -1.81 -1.50 5.65
CA LEU A 23 -3.10 -0.95 5.21
C LEU A 23 -3.36 -1.24 3.73
N PHE A 24 -4.28 -2.16 3.45
CA PHE A 24 -4.76 -2.45 2.10
C PHE A 24 -5.81 -1.39 1.72
N PHE A 25 -5.40 -0.36 0.98
CA PHE A 25 -6.27 0.75 0.61
C PHE A 25 -6.96 0.45 -0.74
N ARG A 26 -8.28 0.32 -0.73
CA ARG A 26 -9.04 -0.04 -1.94
C ARG A 26 -9.15 1.16 -2.88
N LEU A 27 -8.63 1.01 -4.09
CA LEU A 27 -8.76 1.95 -5.20
C LEU A 27 -9.32 1.20 -6.41
N GLY A 28 -10.64 1.26 -6.58
CA GLY A 28 -11.35 0.51 -7.62
C GLY A 28 -11.21 -1.01 -7.41
N ASP A 29 -10.65 -1.67 -8.42
CA ASP A 29 -10.45 -3.12 -8.45
C ASP A 29 -9.09 -3.57 -7.91
N PHE A 30 -8.33 -2.66 -7.29
CA PHE A 30 -7.05 -2.96 -6.65
C PHE A 30 -7.05 -2.59 -5.18
N TYR A 31 -6.30 -3.36 -4.39
CA TYR A 31 -5.78 -2.89 -3.12
C TYR A 31 -4.38 -2.36 -3.35
N GLU A 32 -4.17 -1.09 -3.03
CA GLU A 32 -2.87 -0.43 -3.08
C GLU A 32 -2.35 -0.18 -1.66
N MET A 33 -1.05 -0.38 -1.50
CA MET A 33 -0.29 -0.06 -0.30
C MET A 33 0.73 1.01 -0.66
N PHE A 34 1.01 1.92 0.27
CA PHE A 34 1.89 3.07 0.03
C PHE A 34 2.99 3.17 1.09
N TYR A 35 4.08 3.87 0.75
CA TYR A 35 5.21 4.13 1.65
C TYR A 35 5.80 2.81 2.20
N LYS A 36 6.03 2.74 3.51
CA LYS A 36 6.60 1.56 4.19
C LYS A 36 5.75 0.30 3.99
N ASP A 37 4.43 0.43 3.93
CA ASP A 37 3.53 -0.71 3.71
C ASP A 37 3.76 -1.31 2.32
N ALA A 38 4.04 -0.47 1.32
CA ALA A 38 4.37 -0.92 -0.03
C ALA A 38 5.71 -1.68 -0.06
N GLU A 39 6.73 -1.16 0.62
CA GLU A 39 8.06 -1.78 0.67
C GLU A 39 8.01 -3.15 1.36
N VAL A 40 7.31 -3.24 2.49
CA VAL A 40 7.15 -4.50 3.23
C VAL A 40 6.34 -5.49 2.41
N ALA A 41 5.15 -5.10 1.92
CA ALA A 41 4.30 -6.00 1.15
C ALA A 41 4.97 -6.45 -0.16
N SER A 42 5.68 -5.57 -0.85
CA SER A 42 6.44 -5.92 -2.06
C SER A 42 7.49 -6.97 -1.78
N ARG A 43 8.29 -6.80 -0.72
CA ARG A 43 9.31 -7.78 -0.34
C ARG A 43 8.72 -9.10 0.13
N GLU A 44 7.66 -9.06 0.95
CA GLU A 44 7.11 -10.27 1.53
C GLU A 44 6.26 -11.09 0.56
N LEU A 45 5.61 -10.44 -0.41
CA LEU A 45 4.73 -11.11 -1.37
C LEU A 45 5.33 -11.27 -2.77
N ASP A 46 6.57 -10.83 -2.97
CA ASP A 46 7.27 -10.75 -4.26
C ASP A 46 6.50 -9.92 -5.29
N LEU A 47 5.94 -8.79 -4.86
CA LEU A 47 5.23 -7.86 -5.75
C LEU A 47 6.20 -6.84 -6.34
N VAL A 48 5.87 -6.34 -7.53
CA VAL A 48 6.61 -5.23 -8.15
C VAL A 48 6.38 -3.96 -7.32
N LEU A 49 7.46 -3.41 -6.73
CA LEU A 49 7.44 -2.08 -6.14
C LEU A 49 7.51 -1.04 -7.26
N THR A 50 6.50 -0.20 -7.33
CA THR A 50 6.43 0.92 -8.27
C THR A 50 6.42 2.23 -7.48
N GLY A 51 6.14 3.35 -8.14
CA GLY A 51 5.95 4.59 -7.40
C GLY A 51 5.02 5.56 -8.10
N ARG A 52 4.27 6.30 -7.27
CA ARG A 52 3.24 7.26 -7.69
C ARG A 52 3.76 8.69 -7.56
N GLY A 53 3.50 9.51 -8.57
CA GLY A 53 3.88 10.93 -8.58
C GLY A 53 5.11 11.22 -9.46
N ALA A 54 5.55 12.47 -9.44
CA ALA A 54 6.73 12.92 -10.18
C ALA A 54 8.02 12.34 -9.57
N GLU A 55 9.08 12.26 -10.37
CA GLU A 55 10.36 11.63 -10.00
C GLU A 55 10.95 12.15 -8.69
N GLU A 56 10.88 13.46 -8.44
CA GLU A 56 11.36 14.10 -7.20
C GLU A 56 10.51 13.77 -5.96
N ASN A 57 9.26 13.32 -6.12
CA ASN A 57 8.32 13.03 -5.03
C ASN A 57 7.67 11.65 -5.19
N ARG A 58 8.43 10.68 -5.74
CA ARG A 58 7.92 9.36 -6.08
C ARG A 58 7.62 8.58 -4.81
N MET A 59 6.34 8.37 -4.54
CA MET A 59 5.85 7.61 -3.40
C MET A 59 5.90 6.12 -3.70
N PRO A 60 6.62 5.28 -2.92
CA PRO A 60 6.61 3.84 -3.09
C PRO A 60 5.19 3.30 -3.04
N MET A 61 4.83 2.46 -4.00
CA MET A 61 3.52 1.81 -4.04
C MET A 61 3.62 0.40 -4.61
N CYS A 62 2.80 -0.50 -4.09
CA CYS A 62 2.53 -1.78 -4.72
C CYS A 62 1.04 -2.08 -4.58
N GLY A 63 0.52 -2.96 -5.44
CA GLY A 63 -0.89 -3.30 -5.38
C GLY A 63 -1.17 -4.72 -5.84
N ILE A 64 -2.33 -5.20 -5.44
CA ILE A 64 -2.84 -6.52 -5.81
C ILE A 64 -4.28 -6.39 -6.34
N PRO A 65 -4.71 -7.28 -7.24
CA PRO A 65 -6.10 -7.32 -7.68
C PRO A 65 -7.04 -7.65 -6.51
N TYR A 66 -8.14 -6.92 -6.39
CA TYR A 66 -9.18 -7.12 -5.37
C TYR A 66 -9.65 -8.58 -5.31
N HIS A 67 -9.90 -9.20 -6.47
CA HIS A 67 -10.37 -10.57 -6.58
C HIS A 67 -9.35 -11.62 -6.08
N ALA A 68 -8.06 -11.28 -6.08
CA ALA A 68 -7.01 -12.18 -5.60
C ALA A 68 -6.57 -11.86 -4.15
N SER A 69 -7.16 -10.84 -3.52
CA SER A 69 -6.73 -10.30 -2.22
C SER A 69 -6.62 -11.34 -1.12
N GLN A 70 -7.57 -12.26 -1.03
CA GLN A 70 -7.59 -13.31 0.00
C GLN A 70 -6.30 -14.14 0.03
N ASN A 71 -5.77 -14.51 -1.14
CA ASN A 71 -4.55 -15.30 -1.23
C ASN A 71 -3.32 -14.53 -0.75
N TYR A 72 -3.21 -13.25 -1.09
CA TYR A 72 -2.10 -12.39 -0.65
C TYR A 72 -2.17 -12.08 0.84
N ILE A 73 -3.38 -11.86 1.38
CA ILE A 73 -3.59 -11.65 2.81
C ILE A 73 -3.19 -12.90 3.59
N ALA A 74 -3.61 -14.10 3.15
CA ALA A 74 -3.21 -15.35 3.79
C ALA A 74 -1.68 -15.52 3.84
N ARG A 75 -0.99 -15.24 2.72
CA ARG A 75 0.48 -15.27 2.67
C ARG A 75 1.15 -14.29 3.63
N LEU A 76 0.57 -13.11 3.86
CA LEU A 76 1.09 -12.14 4.84
C LEU A 76 0.88 -12.64 6.27
N ILE A 77 -0.31 -13.17 6.58
CA ILE A 77 -0.63 -13.73 7.89
C ILE A 77 0.32 -14.88 8.23
N ASP A 78 0.62 -15.77 7.28
CA ASP A 78 1.57 -16.87 7.48
C ASP A 78 3.00 -16.38 7.78
N LYS A 79 3.31 -15.11 7.46
CA LYS A 79 4.62 -14.48 7.69
C LYS A 79 4.68 -13.63 8.97
N GLY A 80 3.56 -13.29 9.60
CA GLY A 80 3.52 -12.50 10.84
C GLY A 80 2.18 -11.82 11.13
#